data_AF-A0A0U3QJ57-F1
#
_entry.id   AF-A0A0U3QJ57-F1
#
_cell.length_a   1.000
_cell.length_b   1.000
_cell.length_c   1.000
_cell.angle_alpha   90.00
_cell.angle_beta   90.00
_cell.angle_gamma   90.00
#
_symmetry.space_group_name_H-M   'P 1'
#
loop_
_entity.id
_entity.type
_entity.pdbx_description
1 polymer ?
#
loop_
_entity_poly.entity_id
_entity_poly.type
_entity_poly.pdbx_seq_one_letter_code
_entity_poly.pdbx_strand_id
1 'polypeptide(L)'
;MAGETKTHDERLRDLEASAFRTGRTLAEHGEQLGEIREQQTTAFGNIDSLANAIGAPGDRTITQRLDGLDQRLEGMERVLFALARAQGIDPDTLA
;
A
#
# COMPACT_ATOMS: atom_id res chain seq x y z
N MET A 1 33.26 -33.74 53.02
CA MET A 1 33.53 -33.57 51.57
C MET A 1 32.56 -34.45 50.77
N ALA A 2 31.25 -34.19 50.86
CA ALA A 2 30.19 -35.03 50.26
C ALA A 2 29.23 -34.21 49.37
N GLY A 3 29.70 -33.06 48.88
CA GLY A 3 28.91 -32.11 48.08
C GLY A 3 29.41 -31.92 46.65
N GLU A 4 30.53 -32.53 46.26
CA GLU A 4 31.12 -32.35 44.92
C GLU A 4 30.70 -33.42 43.91
N THR A 5 29.96 -34.44 44.34
CA THR A 5 29.48 -35.53 43.49
C THR A 5 28.01 -35.38 43.13
N LYS A 6 27.57 -34.18 42.71
CA LYS A 6 26.52 -34.13 41.68
C LYS A 6 27.18 -34.71 40.45
N THR A 7 26.92 -36.00 40.22
CA THR A 7 27.65 -36.86 39.30
C THR A 7 27.63 -36.22 37.91
N HIS A 8 28.75 -36.32 37.19
CA HIS A 8 28.91 -35.74 35.85
C HIS A 8 27.72 -36.06 34.91
N ASP A 9 27.09 -37.21 35.15
CA ASP A 9 25.89 -37.71 34.49
C ASP A 9 24.63 -36.84 34.70
N GLU A 10 24.39 -36.30 35.91
CA GLU A 10 23.27 -35.38 36.15
C GLU A 10 23.46 -34.05 35.41
N ARG A 11 24.69 -33.51 35.40
CA ARG A 11 25.01 -32.29 34.66
C ARG A 11 24.87 -32.49 33.15
N LEU A 12 25.22 -33.67 32.65
CA LEU A 12 25.05 -34.02 31.25
C LEU A 12 23.56 -34.06 30.88
N ARG A 13 22.71 -34.70 31.69
CA ARG A 13 21.25 -34.74 31.48
C ARG A 13 20.61 -33.36 31.54
N ASP A 14 21.01 -32.51 32.49
CA ASP A 14 20.51 -31.14 32.59
C ASP A 14 20.90 -30.31 31.36
N LEU A 15 22.13 -30.50 30.86
CA LEU A 15 22.63 -29.85 29.65
C LEU A 15 21.86 -30.32 28.40
N GLU A 16 21.63 -31.62 28.26
CA GLU A 16 20.81 -32.20 27.17
C GLU A 16 19.37 -31.67 27.20
N ALA A 17 18.76 -31.62 28.39
CA ALA A 17 17.42 -31.06 28.58
C ALA A 17 17.38 -29.55 28.27
N SER A 18 18.45 -28.81 28.57
CA SER A 18 18.58 -27.41 28.17
C SER A 18 18.72 -27.26 26.66
N ALA A 19 19.61 -28.04 26.03
CA ALA A 19 19.83 -28.01 24.59
C ALA A 19 18.55 -28.34 23.81
N PHE A 20 17.77 -29.33 24.27
CA PHE A 20 16.49 -29.68 23.67
C PHE A 20 15.45 -28.55 23.78
N ARG A 21 15.39 -27.87 24.94
CA ARG A 21 14.53 -26.69 25.11
C ARG A 21 14.95 -25.55 24.19
N THR A 22 16.24 -25.24 24.14
CA THR A 22 16.79 -24.22 23.24
C THR A 22 16.54 -24.54 21.78
N GLY A 23 16.69 -25.81 21.38
CA GLY A 23 16.40 -26.26 20.01
C GLY A 23 14.92 -26.07 19.64
N ARG A 24 14.00 -26.33 20.57
CA ARG A 24 12.57 -26.08 20.36
C ARG A 24 12.27 -24.59 20.19
N THR A 25 12.80 -23.75 21.07
CA THR A 25 12.64 -22.29 20.98
C THR A 25 13.22 -21.73 19.68
N LEU A 26 14.34 -22.27 19.20
CA LEU A 26 14.91 -21.87 17.91
C LEU A 26 14.00 -22.24 16.75
N ALA A 27 13.35 -23.41 16.78
CA ALA A 27 12.38 -23.82 15.78
C ALA A 27 11.14 -22.90 15.77
N GLU A 28 10.62 -22.55 16.95
CA GLU A 28 9.50 -21.61 17.12
C GLU A 28 9.85 -20.22 16.55
N HIS A 29 11.04 -19.70 16.85
CA HIS A 29 11.50 -18.43 16.26
C HIS A 29 11.69 -18.52 14.74
N GLY A 30 12.11 -19.68 14.23
CA GLY A 30 12.23 -19.93 12.80
C GLY A 30 10.88 -19.86 12.08
N GLU A 31 9.83 -20.42 12.69
CA GLU A 31 8.46 -20.33 12.21
C GLU A 31 7.96 -18.87 12.22
N GLN A 32 8.17 -18.15 13.32
CA GLN A 32 7.82 -16.72 13.44
C GLN A 32 8.52 -15.85 12.37
N LEU A 33 9.80 -16.10 12.08
CA LEU A 33 10.51 -15.41 11.00
C LEU A 33 9.92 -15.73 9.62
N GLY A 34 9.42 -16.95 9.42
CA GLY A 34 8.66 -17.35 8.23
C GLY A 34 7.38 -16.53 8.07
N GLU A 35 6.57 -16.45 9.13
CA GLU A 35 5.34 -15.66 9.14
C GLU A 35 5.61 -14.17 8.87
N ILE A 36 6.63 -13.60 9.51
CA ILE A 36 7.03 -12.20 9.29
C ILE A 36 7.41 -11.97 7.83
N ARG A 37 8.11 -12.92 7.20
CA ARG A 37 8.50 -12.82 5.78
C ARG A 37 7.28 -12.84 4.86
N GLU A 38 6.30 -13.68 5.13
CA GLU A 38 5.05 -13.73 4.35
C GLU A 38 4.23 -12.43 4.50
N GLN A 39 4.11 -11.94 5.73
CA GLN A 39 3.47 -10.66 6.02
C GLN A 39 4.17 -9.50 5.30
N GLN A 40 5.51 -9.45 5.33
CA GLN A 40 6.29 -8.44 4.61
C GLN A 40 6.06 -8.52 3.09
N THR A 41 6.09 -9.73 2.53
CA THR A 41 5.85 -9.93 1.09
C THR A 41 4.48 -9.42 0.69
N THR A 42 3.46 -9.69 1.51
CA THR A 42 2.09 -9.20 1.31
C THR A 42 2.01 -7.69 1.43
N ALA A 43 2.63 -7.10 2.45
CA ALA A 43 2.65 -5.66 2.67
C ALA A 43 3.32 -4.92 1.50
N PHE A 44 4.46 -5.40 1.01
CA PHE A 44 5.13 -4.80 -0.14
C PHE A 44 4.30 -4.93 -1.43
N GLY A 45 3.66 -6.08 -1.68
CA GLY A 45 2.74 -6.23 -2.81
C GLY A 45 1.54 -5.26 -2.76
N ASN A 46 1.01 -5.00 -1.57
CA ASN A 46 -0.05 -4.01 -1.37
C ASN A 46 0.46 -2.57 -1.63
N ILE A 47 1.69 -2.25 -1.22
CA ILE A 47 2.34 -0.97 -1.49
C ILE A 47 2.54 -0.79 -2.99
N ASP A 48 3.03 -1.81 -3.71
CA ASP A 48 3.19 -1.76 -5.17
C ASP A 48 1.86 -1.56 -5.89
N SER A 49 0.81 -2.25 -5.43
CA SER A 49 -0.55 -2.09 -5.97
C SER A 49 -1.10 -0.68 -5.72
N LEU A 50 -0.86 -0.12 -4.53
CA LEU A 50 -1.25 1.25 -4.20
C LEU A 50 -0.43 2.27 -5.00
N ALA A 51 0.87 2.06 -5.16
CA ALA A 51 1.74 2.91 -5.96
C ALA A 51 1.30 2.92 -7.43
N ASN A 52 0.88 1.76 -7.97
CA ASN A 52 0.26 1.68 -9.28
C ASN A 52 -1.08 2.40 -9.33
N ALA A 53 -1.94 2.29 -8.31
CA ALA A 53 -3.24 2.97 -8.27
C ALA A 53 -3.12 4.50 -8.13
N ILE A 54 -2.14 4.99 -7.36
CA ILE A 54 -1.85 6.41 -7.20
C ILE A 54 -1.09 6.95 -8.43
N GLY A 55 -0.13 6.17 -8.93
CA GLY A 55 0.71 6.51 -10.07
C GLY A 55 0.03 6.36 -11.42
N ALA A 56 -1.05 5.58 -11.51
CA ALA A 56 -2.00 5.59 -12.62
C ALA A 56 -2.97 6.75 -12.39
N PRO A 57 -2.78 7.90 -13.07
CA PRO A 57 -3.78 8.96 -13.03
C PRO A 57 -4.99 8.40 -13.77
N GLY A 58 -6.01 7.94 -13.04
CA GLY A 58 -7.12 7.13 -13.59
C GLY A 58 -7.60 7.63 -14.95
N ASP A 59 -7.19 6.94 -16.01
CA ASP A 59 -7.41 7.15 -17.45
C ASP A 59 -7.27 8.56 -18.07
N ARG A 60 -7.29 9.63 -17.27
CA ARG A 60 -7.05 11.02 -17.65
C ARG A 60 -6.42 11.76 -16.48
N THR A 61 -5.26 12.36 -16.73
CA THR A 61 -4.64 13.34 -15.84
C THR A 61 -5.61 14.49 -15.53
N ILE A 62 -5.37 15.20 -14.42
CA ILE A 62 -6.14 16.42 -14.08
C ILE A 62 -6.14 17.39 -15.27
N THR A 63 -5.00 17.56 -15.95
CA THR A 63 -4.89 18.37 -17.17
C THR A 63 -5.86 17.92 -18.26
N GLN A 64 -5.88 16.63 -18.61
CA GLN A 64 -6.80 16.10 -19.62
C GLN A 64 -8.29 16.21 -19.23
N ARG A 65 -8.59 16.19 -17.92
CA ARG A 65 -9.96 16.44 -17.43
C ARG A 65 -10.34 17.91 -17.56
N LEU A 66 -9.40 18.82 -17.28
CA LEU A 66 -9.59 20.26 -17.44
C LEU A 66 -9.76 20.63 -18.92
N ASP A 67 -8.92 20.09 -19.81
CA ASP A 67 -9.06 20.31 -21.26
C ASP A 67 -10.45 19.90 -21.79
N GLY A 68 -10.99 18.79 -21.27
CA GLY A 68 -12.34 18.33 -21.62
C GLY A 68 -13.45 19.20 -21.02
N LEU A 69 -13.20 19.90 -19.92
CA LEU A 69 -14.13 20.90 -19.37
C LEU A 69 -14.08 22.18 -20.19
N ASP A 70 -12.90 22.66 -20.56
CA ASP A 70 -12.72 23.85 -21.40
C ASP A 70 -13.44 23.70 -22.75
N GLN A 71 -13.27 22.56 -23.43
CA GLN A 71 -13.99 22.27 -24.68
C GLN A 71 -15.52 22.28 -24.52
N ARG A 72 -16.03 21.79 -23.37
CA ARG A 72 -17.46 21.79 -23.09
C ARG A 72 -17.98 23.21 -22.83
N LEU A 73 -17.20 24.02 -22.11
CA LEU A 73 -17.54 25.41 -21.82
C LEU A 73 -17.55 26.24 -23.11
N GLU A 74 -16.54 26.13 -23.97
CA GLU A 74 -16.51 26.79 -25.29
C GLU A 74 -17.73 26.41 -26.15
N GLY A 75 -18.15 25.13 -26.11
CA GLY A 75 -19.34 24.66 -26.82
C GLY A 75 -20.62 25.28 -26.29
N MET A 76 -20.75 25.41 -24.97
CA MET A 76 -21.90 26.05 -24.32
C MET A 76 -21.95 27.54 -24.63
N GLU A 77 -20.81 28.24 -24.59
CA GLU A 77 -20.72 29.65 -24.96
C GLU A 77 -21.22 29.89 -26.38
N ARG A 78 -20.78 29.08 -27.35
CA ARG A 78 -21.25 29.21 -28.75
C ARG A 78 -22.75 29.06 -28.88
N VAL A 79 -23.35 28.10 -28.18
CA VAL A 79 -24.81 27.89 -28.20
C VAL A 79 -25.54 29.09 -27.57
N LEU A 80 -25.03 29.60 -26.45
CA LEU A 80 -25.60 30.77 -25.77
C LEU A 80 -25.52 32.03 -26.65
N PHE A 81 -24.40 32.26 -27.34
CA PHE A 81 -24.25 33.36 -28.30
C PHE A 81 -25.25 33.24 -29.47
N ALA A 82 -25.42 32.03 -30.01
CA ALA A 82 -26.39 31.80 -31.08
C ALA A 82 -27.83 32.05 -30.61
N LEU A 83 -28.16 31.63 -29.40
CA LEU A 83 -29.46 31.86 -28.78
C LEU A 83 -29.73 33.35 -28.52
N ALA A 84 -28.74 34.08 -28.01
CA ALA A 84 -28.82 35.52 -27.80
C ALA A 84 -29.12 36.24 -29.13
N ARG A 85 -28.36 35.94 -30.19
CA ARG A 85 -28.61 36.51 -31.52
C ARG A 85 -29.98 36.17 -32.07
N ALA A 86 -30.46 34.94 -31.88
CA ALA A 86 -31.81 34.53 -32.31
C ALA A 86 -32.92 35.30 -31.58
N GLN A 87 -32.65 35.80 -30.37
CA GLN A 87 -33.55 36.65 -29.59
C GLN A 87 -33.35 38.15 -29.86
N GLY A 88 -32.46 38.53 -30.79
CA GLY A 88 -32.14 39.92 -31.08
C GLY A 88 -31.29 40.60 -30.00
N ILE A 89 -30.70 39.83 -29.08
CA ILE A 89 -29.76 40.32 -28.08
C ILE A 89 -28.37 40.33 -28.71
N ASP A 90 -27.63 41.43 -28.60
CA ASP A 90 -26.23 41.48 -28.98
C ASP A 90 -25.37 40.88 -27.86
N PRO A 91 -24.82 39.66 -28.04
CA PRO A 91 -24.04 39.01 -26.98
C PRO A 91 -22.71 39.71 -26.70
N ASP A 92 -22.20 40.53 -27.63
CA ASP A 92 -20.94 41.27 -27.46
C ASP A 92 -21.10 42.47 -26.49
N THR A 93 -22.33 42.77 -26.06
CA THR A 93 -22.65 43.79 -25.05
C THR A 93 -22.78 43.23 -23.63
N LEU A 94 -22.71 41.90 -23.47
CA LEU A 94 -22.90 41.19 -22.20
C LEU A 94 -21.58 40.63 -21.61
N ALA A 95 -20.47 40.72 -22.34
CA ALA A 95 -19.11 40.36 -21.91
C ALA A 95 -18.39 41.56 -21.28
#